data_AF-Q07SM0-F1
#
_entry.id   AF-Q07SM0-F1
#
_cell.length_a   1.000
_cell.length_b   1.000
_cell.length_c   1.000
_cell.angle_alpha   90.00
_cell.angle_beta   90.00
_cell.angle_gamma   90.00
#
_symmetry.space_group_name_H-M   'P 1'
#
loop_
_entity.id
_entity.type
_entity.pdbx_description
1 polymer ?
#
loop_
_entity_poly.entity_id
_entity_poly.type
_entity_poly.pdbx_seq_one_letter_code
_entity_poly.pdbx_strand_id
1 'polypeptide(L)'
;MTGLGAEPSYPDQSYDRLLITGYSGSFSTPTASIKLNDIRFDVGYNAWTPQDPKVYSFSENLTIDGITGTLTIPFAIQISYTDTLEIAALSPQFNVGNYLVTITPLLIENKGNGSYGKELFALVQAQVGSVSSTPLPAALPMMISGLAGIGFVNWRRKRKHATHNSDTSMKS
;
A
#
# COMPACT_ATOMS: atom_id res chain seq x y z
N MET A 1 -10.51 -46.47 -48.67
CA MET A 1 -9.77 -46.05 -47.46
C MET A 1 -10.23 -44.64 -47.12
N THR A 2 -11.24 -44.55 -46.26
CA THR A 2 -11.82 -43.30 -45.75
C THR A 2 -10.98 -42.83 -44.56
N GLY A 3 -10.26 -41.72 -44.75
CA GLY A 3 -9.43 -41.12 -43.71
C GLY A 3 -10.30 -40.62 -42.55
N LEU A 4 -9.98 -41.11 -41.35
CA LEU A 4 -10.56 -40.73 -40.08
C LEU A 4 -10.23 -39.27 -39.75
N GLY A 5 -11.27 -38.49 -39.51
CA GLY A 5 -11.37 -37.26 -38.71
C GLY A 5 -10.14 -36.37 -38.58
N ALA A 6 -10.08 -35.31 -39.39
CA ALA A 6 -9.59 -34.05 -38.84
C ALA A 6 -10.61 -33.60 -37.78
N GLU A 7 -10.22 -33.58 -36.51
CA GLU A 7 -11.02 -32.89 -35.50
C GLU A 7 -11.21 -31.44 -35.97
N PRO A 8 -12.43 -30.89 -35.91
CA PRO A 8 -12.61 -29.47 -36.17
C PRO A 8 -11.77 -28.70 -35.15
N SER A 9 -10.76 -27.98 -35.62
CA SER A 9 -10.12 -26.94 -34.82
C SER A 9 -11.18 -25.87 -34.58
N TYR A 10 -11.87 -25.94 -33.45
CA TYR A 10 -12.69 -24.82 -33.00
C TYR A 10 -11.75 -23.62 -32.80
N PRO A 11 -11.89 -22.51 -33.53
CA PRO A 11 -11.19 -21.29 -33.13
C PRO A 11 -11.81 -20.88 -31.80
N ASP A 12 -11.13 -21.20 -30.71
CA ASP A 12 -11.57 -21.06 -29.32
C ASP A 12 -11.61 -19.58 -28.87
N GLN A 13 -12.43 -18.77 -29.55
CA GLN A 13 -12.68 -17.36 -29.26
C GLN A 13 -14.15 -17.14 -28.89
N SER A 14 -14.79 -18.14 -28.28
CA SER A 14 -16.21 -18.05 -27.91
C SER A 14 -16.44 -17.26 -26.62
N TYR A 15 -15.38 -16.96 -25.87
CA TYR A 15 -15.44 -16.33 -24.57
C TYR A 15 -14.52 -15.13 -24.48
N ASP A 16 -14.93 -14.16 -23.68
CA ASP A 16 -14.06 -13.06 -23.30
C ASP A 16 -12.97 -13.56 -22.37
N ARG A 17 -11.75 -13.08 -22.60
CA ARG A 17 -10.58 -13.44 -21.81
C ARG A 17 -9.76 -12.21 -21.48
N LEU A 18 -9.47 -12.07 -20.19
CA LEU A 18 -8.47 -11.13 -19.70
C LEU A 18 -7.13 -11.85 -19.54
N LEU A 19 -6.11 -11.37 -20.26
CA LEU A 19 -4.73 -11.80 -20.11
C LEU A 19 -3.94 -10.67 -19.46
N ILE A 20 -3.20 -11.02 -18.40
CA ILE A 20 -2.37 -10.10 -17.62
C ILE A 20 -0.96 -10.65 -17.65
N THR A 21 -0.02 -9.88 -18.19
CA THR A 21 1.40 -10.22 -18.20
C THR A 21 2.13 -9.26 -17.28
N GLY A 22 2.65 -9.79 -16.17
CA GLY A 22 3.43 -9.02 -15.21
C GLY A 22 4.71 -8.46 -15.83
N TYR A 23 5.00 -7.19 -15.53
CA TYR A 23 6.25 -6.56 -15.89
C TYR A 23 7.28 -6.75 -14.76
N SER A 24 8.47 -7.24 -15.11
CA SER A 24 9.61 -7.28 -14.19
C SER A 24 10.64 -6.23 -14.61
N GLY A 25 11.01 -5.34 -13.69
CA GLY A 25 12.03 -4.34 -13.94
C GLY A 25 12.40 -3.57 -12.67
N SER A 26 13.45 -2.76 -12.78
CA SER A 26 13.86 -1.83 -11.72
C SER A 26 13.52 -0.40 -12.16
N PHE A 27 12.98 0.39 -11.25
CA PHE A 27 12.67 1.80 -11.48
C PHE A 27 13.56 2.66 -10.58
N SER A 28 14.04 3.79 -11.07
CA SER A 28 14.82 4.74 -10.30
C SER A 28 14.02 6.02 -10.07
N THR A 29 14.12 6.59 -8.86
CA THR A 29 13.64 7.92 -8.40
C THR A 29 12.24 7.98 -7.73
N PRO A 30 12.06 8.91 -6.75
CA PRO A 30 10.96 8.86 -5.77
C PRO A 30 9.59 9.34 -6.30
N THR A 31 9.51 9.76 -7.56
CA THR A 31 8.26 10.15 -8.23
C THR A 31 8.33 9.74 -9.69
N ALA A 32 7.82 8.55 -10.01
CA ALA A 32 7.84 8.03 -11.37
C ALA A 32 6.55 7.27 -11.68
N SER A 33 6.14 7.33 -12.93
CA SER A 33 5.18 6.38 -13.49
C SER A 33 5.92 5.08 -13.76
N ILE A 34 5.44 3.99 -13.17
CA ILE A 34 5.98 2.64 -13.37
C ILE A 34 4.99 1.82 -14.18
N LYS A 35 5.49 1.03 -15.13
CA LYS A 35 4.68 0.03 -15.84
C LYS A 35 4.53 -1.19 -14.93
N LEU A 36 3.29 -1.61 -14.70
CA LEU A 36 2.98 -2.77 -13.87
C LEU A 36 2.72 -4.02 -14.72
N ASN A 37 1.81 -3.92 -15.68
CA ASN A 37 1.35 -5.07 -16.46
C ASN A 37 1.06 -4.68 -17.91
N ASP A 38 1.23 -5.64 -18.82
CA ASP A 38 0.57 -5.62 -20.11
C ASP A 38 -0.81 -6.28 -19.96
N ILE A 39 -1.86 -5.52 -20.25
CA ILE A 39 -3.25 -5.97 -20.20
C ILE A 39 -3.72 -6.25 -21.61
N ARG A 40 -4.21 -7.46 -21.86
CA ARG A 40 -4.90 -7.82 -23.11
C ARG A 40 -6.30 -8.32 -22.79
N PHE A 41 -7.29 -7.68 -23.39
CA PHE A 41 -8.67 -8.12 -23.35
C PHE A 41 -9.04 -8.71 -24.72
N ASP A 42 -9.20 -10.02 -24.76
CA ASP A 42 -9.70 -10.74 -25.92
C ASP A 42 -11.23 -10.80 -25.80
N VAL A 43 -11.93 -10.18 -26.73
CA VAL A 43 -13.40 -10.16 -26.79
C VAL A 43 -13.84 -11.25 -27.76
N GLY A 44 -14.64 -12.17 -27.24
CA GLY A 44 -15.32 -13.21 -27.99
C GLY A 44 -16.60 -12.67 -28.63
N TYR A 45 -17.73 -13.35 -28.41
CA TYR A 45 -19.03 -12.90 -28.89
C TYR A 45 -19.66 -11.90 -27.92
N ASN A 46 -19.99 -10.72 -28.43
CA ASN A 46 -20.72 -9.72 -27.66
C ASN A 46 -22.06 -10.26 -27.16
N ALA A 47 -22.46 -9.84 -25.97
CA ALA A 47 -23.75 -10.21 -25.42
C ALA A 47 -24.90 -9.52 -26.19
N TRP A 48 -26.00 -10.26 -26.40
CA TRP A 48 -27.23 -9.73 -26.99
C TRP A 48 -28.08 -8.94 -25.99
N THR A 49 -27.72 -9.06 -24.71
CA THR A 49 -28.35 -8.36 -23.58
C THR A 49 -27.23 -7.87 -22.67
N PRO A 50 -27.16 -6.55 -22.36
CA PRO A 50 -26.21 -6.03 -21.40
C PRO A 50 -26.32 -6.76 -20.05
N GLN A 51 -25.19 -6.88 -19.37
CA GLN A 51 -25.12 -7.41 -18.02
C GLN A 51 -24.57 -6.33 -17.09
N ASP A 52 -24.93 -6.44 -15.81
CA ASP A 52 -24.36 -5.56 -14.79
C ASP A 52 -22.84 -5.74 -14.71
N PRO A 53 -22.07 -4.66 -14.45
CA PRO A 53 -20.63 -4.75 -14.30
C PRO A 53 -20.25 -5.76 -13.20
N LYS A 54 -19.35 -6.69 -13.55
CA LYS A 54 -18.80 -7.65 -12.59
C LYS A 54 -17.42 -7.20 -12.14
N VAL A 55 -17.24 -7.11 -10.82
CA VAL A 55 -15.98 -6.67 -10.20
C VAL A 55 -15.14 -7.88 -9.81
N TYR A 56 -13.85 -7.80 -10.12
CA TYR A 56 -12.84 -8.80 -9.85
C TYR A 56 -11.57 -8.11 -9.33
N SER A 57 -10.56 -8.91 -8.98
CA SER A 57 -9.24 -8.39 -8.61
C SER A 57 -8.15 -9.40 -8.96
N PHE A 58 -6.94 -8.90 -9.21
CA PHE A 58 -5.73 -9.71 -9.24
C PHE A 58 -4.69 -9.10 -8.28
N SER A 59 -3.73 -9.92 -7.86
CA SER A 59 -2.67 -9.48 -6.95
C SER A 59 -1.31 -9.71 -7.56
N GLU A 60 -0.40 -8.78 -7.29
CA GLU A 60 1.00 -8.87 -7.71
C GLU A 60 1.93 -8.32 -6.62
N ASN A 61 3.18 -8.76 -6.65
CA ASN A 61 4.20 -8.25 -5.74
C ASN A 61 4.98 -7.13 -6.43
N LEU A 62 5.04 -5.97 -5.79
CA LEU A 62 5.86 -4.84 -6.22
C LEU A 62 6.98 -4.63 -5.21
N THR A 63 8.22 -4.61 -5.71
CA THR A 63 9.41 -4.35 -4.89
C THR A 63 9.97 -2.97 -5.22
N ILE A 64 10.04 -2.09 -4.22
CA ILE A 64 10.63 -0.75 -4.33
C ILE A 64 11.71 -0.62 -3.26
N ASP A 65 12.93 -0.26 -3.66
CA ASP A 65 14.10 -0.17 -2.78
C ASP A 65 14.32 -1.41 -1.90
N GLY A 66 14.07 -2.59 -2.47
CA GLY A 66 14.21 -3.88 -1.76
C GLY A 66 13.06 -4.20 -0.80
N ILE A 67 12.06 -3.33 -0.66
CA ILE A 67 10.85 -3.59 0.12
C ILE A 67 9.75 -4.10 -0.82
N THR A 68 9.26 -5.31 -0.56
CA THR A 68 8.16 -5.91 -1.33
C THR A 68 6.82 -5.69 -0.64
N GLY A 69 5.84 -5.20 -1.39
CA GLY A 69 4.44 -5.14 -0.99
C GLY A 69 3.55 -5.88 -2.00
N THR A 70 2.39 -6.34 -1.55
CA THR A 70 1.39 -6.97 -2.42
C THR A 70 0.34 -5.93 -2.82
N LEU A 71 0.23 -5.67 -4.12
CA LEU A 71 -0.83 -4.85 -4.71
C LEU A 71 -2.04 -5.75 -4.97
N THR A 72 -3.25 -5.28 -4.67
CA THR A 72 -4.49 -5.97 -5.04
C THR A 72 -5.31 -5.04 -5.92
N ILE A 73 -5.23 -5.25 -7.23
CA ILE A 73 -5.72 -4.33 -8.24
C ILE A 73 -7.16 -4.74 -8.61
N PRO A 74 -8.17 -3.92 -8.28
CA PRO A 74 -9.54 -4.18 -8.68
C PRO A 74 -9.75 -3.84 -10.17
N PHE A 75 -10.61 -4.61 -10.81
CA PHE A 75 -11.09 -4.32 -12.16
C PHE A 75 -12.57 -4.69 -12.29
N ALA A 76 -13.25 -4.06 -13.23
CA ALA A 76 -14.62 -4.34 -13.58
C ALA A 76 -14.70 -4.71 -15.07
N ILE A 77 -15.46 -5.75 -15.37
CA ILE A 77 -15.83 -6.10 -16.74
C ILE A 77 -17.29 -5.70 -16.93
N GLN A 78 -17.55 -4.81 -17.87
CA GLN A 78 -18.89 -4.43 -18.28
C GLN A 78 -19.21 -5.10 -19.60
N ILE A 79 -20.01 -6.17 -19.53
CA ILE A 79 -20.51 -6.87 -20.72
C ILE A 79 -21.73 -6.11 -21.26
N SER A 80 -21.63 -5.61 -22.48
CA SER A 80 -22.71 -4.84 -23.11
C SER A 80 -22.87 -5.23 -24.57
N TYR A 81 -23.54 -4.40 -25.39
CA TYR A 81 -23.47 -4.57 -26.85
C TYR A 81 -22.05 -4.31 -27.40
N THR A 82 -21.22 -3.62 -26.60
CA THR A 82 -19.78 -3.41 -26.75
C THR A 82 -19.11 -3.70 -25.41
N ASP A 83 -18.55 -4.90 -25.23
CA ASP A 83 -17.86 -5.31 -24.00
C ASP A 83 -16.69 -4.40 -23.60
N THR A 84 -16.82 -3.72 -22.47
CA THR A 84 -15.81 -2.78 -21.98
C THR A 84 -15.10 -3.36 -20.78
N LEU A 85 -13.76 -3.27 -20.76
CA LEU A 85 -12.96 -3.56 -19.58
C LEU A 85 -12.50 -2.25 -18.94
N GLU A 86 -12.77 -2.12 -17.65
CA GLU A 86 -12.31 -1.00 -16.83
C GLU A 86 -11.46 -1.52 -15.67
N ILE A 87 -10.22 -1.05 -15.57
CA ILE A 87 -9.31 -1.39 -14.47
C ILE A 87 -9.12 -0.15 -13.59
N ALA A 88 -9.20 -0.35 -12.28
CA ALA A 88 -8.81 0.66 -11.29
C ALA A 88 -9.53 2.02 -11.43
N ALA A 89 -10.84 2.01 -11.74
CA ALA A 89 -11.70 3.20 -11.91
C ALA A 89 -11.61 4.26 -10.80
N LEU A 90 -11.21 3.85 -9.58
CA LEU A 90 -11.11 4.69 -8.39
C LEU A 90 -9.68 5.09 -8.01
N SER A 91 -8.68 4.85 -8.87
CA SER A 91 -7.26 5.11 -8.59
C SER A 91 -6.81 4.56 -7.22
N PRO A 92 -6.94 3.24 -6.97
CA PRO A 92 -6.62 2.63 -5.68
C PRO A 92 -5.17 2.90 -5.29
N GLN A 93 -4.96 3.09 -3.98
CA GLN A 93 -3.68 3.43 -3.39
C GLN A 93 -3.17 2.33 -2.47
N PHE A 94 -1.88 2.03 -2.56
CA PHE A 94 -1.20 0.98 -1.79
C PHE A 94 0.06 1.55 -1.17
N ASN A 95 0.39 1.10 0.04
CA ASN A 95 1.66 1.45 0.66
C ASN A 95 2.68 0.32 0.44
N VAL A 96 3.86 0.67 -0.06
CA VAL A 96 5.00 -0.23 -0.19
C VAL A 96 6.19 0.42 0.51
N GLY A 97 6.45 0.02 1.76
CA GLY A 97 7.45 0.69 2.59
C GLY A 97 7.10 2.17 2.80
N ASN A 98 7.99 3.07 2.38
CA ASN A 98 7.80 4.53 2.45
C ASN A 98 7.21 5.11 1.15
N TYR A 99 6.57 4.29 0.31
CA TYR A 99 6.03 4.71 -0.97
C TYR A 99 4.52 4.55 -1.01
N LEU A 100 3.84 5.58 -1.49
CA LEU A 100 2.45 5.52 -1.91
C LEU A 100 2.41 5.18 -3.40
N VAL A 101 1.75 4.07 -3.74
CA VAL A 101 1.57 3.59 -5.11
C VAL A 101 0.12 3.80 -5.49
N THR A 102 -0.13 4.64 -6.49
CA THR A 102 -1.48 4.93 -7.00
C THR A 102 -1.62 4.31 -8.39
N ILE A 103 -2.56 3.37 -8.55
CA ILE A 103 -2.81 2.77 -9.87
C ILE A 103 -3.46 3.82 -10.76
N THR A 104 -2.95 3.98 -11.97
CA THR A 104 -3.56 4.85 -12.98
C THR A 104 -4.77 4.12 -13.58
N PRO A 105 -5.98 4.71 -13.57
CA PRO A 105 -7.15 4.08 -14.17
C PRO A 105 -6.91 3.75 -15.64
N LEU A 106 -7.42 2.59 -16.06
CA LEU A 106 -7.24 2.08 -17.42
C LEU A 106 -8.57 1.63 -17.99
N LEU A 107 -8.98 2.22 -19.11
CA LEU A 107 -10.17 1.86 -19.87
C LEU A 107 -9.78 1.21 -21.20
N ILE A 108 -10.29 0.02 -21.47
CA ILE A 108 -10.21 -0.65 -22.78
C ILE A 108 -11.64 -0.75 -23.33
N GLU A 109 -11.97 0.18 -24.24
CA GLU A 109 -13.18 0.10 -25.04
C GLU A 109 -12.99 -0.87 -26.20
N ASN A 110 -13.87 -1.85 -26.34
CA ASN A 110 -13.93 -2.65 -27.55
C ASN A 110 -14.91 -2.04 -28.57
N LYS A 111 -14.80 -2.48 -29.82
CA LYS A 111 -15.77 -2.14 -30.88
C LYS A 111 -16.27 -3.37 -31.64
N GLY A 112 -16.08 -4.56 -31.07
CA GLY A 112 -16.39 -5.85 -31.69
C GLY A 112 -15.43 -6.94 -31.22
N ASN A 113 -15.52 -8.10 -31.87
CA ASN A 113 -14.65 -9.24 -31.61
C ASN A 113 -13.19 -8.90 -31.93
N GLY A 114 -12.26 -9.23 -31.03
CA GLY A 114 -10.84 -8.99 -31.25
C GLY A 114 -10.02 -8.89 -29.96
N SER A 115 -8.72 -8.66 -30.12
CA SER A 115 -7.78 -8.49 -29.01
C SER A 115 -7.40 -7.02 -28.84
N TYR A 116 -7.61 -6.49 -27.65
CA TYR A 116 -7.33 -5.10 -27.31
C TYR A 116 -6.30 -5.04 -26.17
N GLY A 117 -5.16 -4.39 -26.43
CA GLY A 117 -4.05 -4.31 -25.49
C GLY A 117 -3.80 -2.88 -25.00
N LYS A 118 -3.49 -2.74 -23.71
CA LYS A 118 -2.96 -1.50 -23.11
C LYS A 118 -2.00 -1.80 -21.96
N GLU A 119 -1.14 -0.84 -21.67
CA GLU A 119 -0.20 -0.92 -20.55
C GLU A 119 -0.87 -0.35 -19.29
N LEU A 120 -0.78 -1.08 -18.17
CA LEU A 120 -1.20 -0.60 -16.86
C LEU A 120 -0.03 0.08 -16.17
N PHE A 121 -0.26 1.30 -15.69
CA PHE A 121 0.73 2.10 -14.98
C PHE A 121 0.32 2.36 -13.54
N ALA A 122 1.31 2.69 -12.71
CA ALA A 122 1.09 3.27 -11.39
C ALA A 122 2.02 4.47 -11.18
N LEU A 123 1.51 5.47 -10.46
CA LEU A 123 2.33 6.56 -9.94
C LEU A 123 2.88 6.14 -8.58
N VAL A 124 4.21 6.16 -8.45
CA VAL A 124 4.89 5.96 -7.17
C VAL A 124 5.28 7.30 -6.61
N GLN A 125 4.96 7.58 -5.35
CA GLN A 125 5.37 8.79 -4.64
C GLN A 125 6.00 8.42 -3.30
N ALA A 126 7.19 8.94 -3.01
CA ALA A 126 7.77 8.83 -1.67
C ALA A 126 6.85 9.54 -0.65
N GLN A 127 6.38 8.79 0.34
CA GLN A 127 5.77 9.33 1.54
C GLN A 127 6.88 9.92 2.38
N VAL A 128 6.90 11.25 2.48
CA VAL A 128 7.67 11.91 3.52
C VAL A 128 6.96 11.58 4.83
N GLY A 129 7.39 10.48 5.45
CA GLY A 129 6.94 10.13 6.80
C GLY A 129 7.13 11.37 7.65
N SER A 130 6.03 11.90 8.20
CA SER A 130 6.12 12.83 9.30
C SER A 130 6.87 12.05 10.37
N VAL A 131 8.18 12.30 10.50
CA VAL A 131 8.94 11.82 11.65
C VAL A 131 8.19 12.39 12.84
N SER A 132 7.37 11.54 13.45
CA SER A 132 6.92 11.75 14.82
C SER A 132 8.22 11.75 15.59
N SER A 133 8.80 12.93 15.77
CA SER A 133 9.67 13.18 16.89
C SER A 133 8.79 12.91 18.10
N THR A 134 8.69 11.64 18.50
CA THR A 134 8.42 11.30 19.88
C THR A 134 9.44 12.13 20.62
N PRO A 135 9.04 13.20 21.31
CA PRO A 135 9.98 14.03 22.01
C PRO A 135 10.62 13.07 22.99
N LEU A 136 11.90 12.73 22.78
CA LEU A 136 12.66 11.93 23.73
C LEU A 136 12.41 12.61 25.06
N PRO A 137 11.67 11.96 25.96
CA PRO A 137 10.98 12.72 26.97
C PRO A 137 12.07 13.38 27.81
N ALA A 138 11.95 14.70 27.93
CA ALA A 138 12.64 15.48 28.95
C ALA A 138 12.34 14.96 30.38
N ALA A 139 11.63 13.83 30.53
CA ALA A 139 11.46 13.03 31.72
C ALA A 139 12.78 12.58 32.36
N LEU A 140 13.86 12.31 31.63
CA LEU A 140 15.14 11.99 32.29
C LEU A 140 15.71 13.20 33.05
N PRO A 141 15.85 14.39 32.41
CA PRO A 141 16.17 15.62 33.11
C PRO A 141 15.17 16.00 34.21
N MET A 142 13.86 15.83 33.99
CA MET A 142 12.82 16.16 34.98
C MET A 142 12.74 15.19 36.16
N MET A 143 13.03 13.90 35.95
CA MET A 143 13.09 12.91 37.02
C MET A 143 14.31 13.16 37.91
N ILE A 144 15.45 13.52 37.31
CA ILE A 144 16.66 13.90 38.04
C ILE A 144 16.41 15.19 38.86
N SER A 145 15.74 16.20 38.29
CA SER A 145 15.44 17.44 39.00
C SER A 145 14.40 17.24 40.12
N GLY A 146 13.41 16.38 39.91
CA GLY A 146 12.44 15.99 40.94
C GLY A 146 13.09 15.29 42.14
N LEU A 147 13.99 14.33 41.90
CA LEU A 147 14.71 13.63 42.96
C LEU A 147 15.71 14.55 43.69
N ALA A 148 16.42 15.42 42.96
CA ALA A 148 17.33 16.40 43.55
C ALA A 148 16.61 17.40 44.46
N GLY A 149 15.40 17.84 44.07
CA GLY A 149 14.56 18.75 44.87
C GLY A 149 14.16 18.15 46.22
N ILE A 150 13.76 16.87 46.26
CA ILE A 150 13.35 16.19 47.50
C ILE A 150 14.54 15.98 48.46
N GLY A 151 15.71 15.60 47.93
CA GLY A 151 16.93 15.43 48.72
C GLY A 151 17.37 16.73 49.42
N PHE A 152 17.28 17.86 48.72
CA PHE A 152 17.66 19.16 49.25
C PHE A 152 16.76 19.64 50.41
N VAL A 153 15.44 19.40 50.32
CA VAL A 153 14.48 19.79 51.37
C VAL A 153 14.73 19.03 52.68
N ASN A 154 15.04 17.73 52.60
CA ASN A 154 15.34 16.92 53.79
C ASN A 154 16.65 17.34 54.49
N TRP A 155 17.65 17.78 53.74
CA TRP A 155 18.91 18.31 54.32
C TRP A 155 18.70 19.60 55.10
N ARG A 156 17.82 20.51 54.61
CA ARG A 156 17.51 21.77 55.30
C ARG A 156 16.82 21.55 56.65
N ARG A 157 15.97 20.52 56.78
CA ARG A 157 15.26 20.21 58.04
C ARG A 157 16.21 19.69 59.13
N LYS A 158 17.20 18.86 58.77
CA LYS A 158 18.16 18.30 59.75
C LYS A 158 19.03 19.37 60.44
N ARG A 159 19.35 20.47 59.76
CA ARG A 159 20.12 21.57 60.36
C ARG A 159 19.38 22.37 61.44
N LYS A 160 18.04 22.33 61.46
CA LYS A 160 17.25 23.07 62.46
C LYS A 160 17.01 22.29 63.75
N HIS A 161 17.19 20.97 63.74
CA HIS A 161 17.09 20.13 64.94
C HIS A 161 18.43 19.90 65.65
N ALA A 162 19.55 20.25 65.04
CA ALA A 162 20.88 20.13 65.66
C ALA A 162 21.21 21.26 66.64
N THR A 163 20.31 22.25 66.83
CA THR A 163 20.55 23.44 67.67
C THR A 163 19.84 23.39 69.03
N HIS A 164 19.27 22.26 69.44
CA HIS A 164 18.55 22.13 70.72
C HIS A 164 18.99 20.88 71.51
N ASN A 165 20.30 20.70 71.72
CA ASN A 165 20.84 19.72 72.67
C ASN A 165 22.21 20.18 73.19
N SER A 166 22.23 21.27 73.97
CA SER A 166 23.41 21.66 74.77
C SER A 166 22.98 22.53 75.94
N ASP A 167 22.11 22.03 76.81
CA ASP A 167 21.93 22.61 78.14
C ASP A 167 21.08 21.67 78.98
N THR A 168 21.73 20.78 79.74
CA THR A 168 21.29 20.28 81.06
C THR A 168 22.25 19.18 81.50
N SER A 169 23.31 19.54 82.23
CA SER A 169 23.84 18.74 83.36
C SER A 169 25.01 19.48 84.03
N MET A 170 24.70 20.52 84.80
CA MET A 170 25.53 20.98 85.91
C MET A 170 24.61 21.18 87.13
N LYS A 171 24.78 20.30 88.11
CA LYS A 171 24.34 20.30 89.53
C LYS A 171 24.37 18.82 89.95
N SER A 172 24.98 18.39 91.05
CA SER A 172 25.65 18.99 92.20
C SER A 172 26.55 17.89 92.79
#